data_AF-A0A9R0UWU9-F1
#
_entry.id   AF-A0A9R0UWU9-F1
#
_cell.length_a   1.000
_cell.length_b   1.000
_cell.length_c   1.000
_cell.angle_alpha   90.00
_cell.angle_beta   90.00
_cell.angle_gamma   90.00
#
_symmetry.space_group_name_H-M   'P 1'
#
loop_
_entity.id
_entity.type
_entity.pdbx_description
1 polymer ?
#
loop_
_entity_poly.entity_id
_entity_poly.type
_entity_poly.pdbx_seq_one_letter_code
_entity_poly.pdbx_strand_id
1 'polypeptide(L)'
;MSLIRYLPSPYLPLASAAARRRGFLHSAAPPGARAAAVHVLAANRVVLGCGLVTLDYLATVDAYPRPDDKIRSGELQISGGGNAGNALTGAARLGLNTRLISKVANDEIGGTVILELKEAGIDVSHVIENPNMYNHVRLPSNGSW
;
A
#
# COMPACT_ATOMS: atom_id res chain seq x y z
N MET A 1 -12.75 23.99 11.65
CA MET A 1 -12.73 22.67 12.31
C MET A 1 -12.43 21.65 11.23
N SER A 2 -11.14 21.29 11.03
CA SER A 2 -10.74 20.36 9.97
C SER A 2 -11.00 18.94 10.47
N LEU A 3 -11.98 18.25 9.89
CA LEU A 3 -12.18 16.83 10.15
C LEU A 3 -10.94 16.08 9.68
N ILE A 4 -10.33 15.28 10.55
CA ILE A 4 -9.40 14.23 10.13
C ILE A 4 -10.25 13.29 9.26
N ARG A 5 -10.08 13.40 7.94
CA ARG A 5 -10.75 12.49 7.02
C ARG A 5 -9.92 11.23 6.95
N TYR A 6 -10.40 10.20 7.62
CA TYR A 6 -10.09 8.83 7.20
C TYR A 6 -10.76 8.66 5.84
N LEU A 7 -10.03 9.02 4.77
CA LEU A 7 -10.46 8.69 3.42
C LEU A 7 -10.24 7.19 3.30
N PRO A 8 -11.29 6.37 3.15
CA PRO A 8 -11.08 4.99 2.74
C PRO A 8 -10.19 5.02 1.51
N SER A 9 -9.15 4.17 1.52
CA SER A 9 -8.28 3.88 0.39
C SER A 9 -9.06 4.10 -0.93
N PRO A 10 -8.74 5.12 -1.76
CA PRO A 10 -9.56 5.50 -2.93
C PRO A 10 -9.56 4.44 -4.04
N TYR A 11 -9.01 3.27 -3.75
CA TYR A 11 -8.74 2.20 -4.66
C TYR A 11 -9.85 1.16 -4.55
N LEU A 12 -11.04 1.54 -5.03
CA LEU A 12 -12.07 0.57 -5.43
C LEU A 12 -11.40 -0.54 -6.28
N PRO A 13 -11.74 -1.82 -6.09
CA PRO A 13 -11.27 -2.87 -6.99
C PRO A 13 -11.69 -2.50 -8.40
N LEU A 14 -10.71 -2.38 -9.30
CA LEU A 14 -10.97 -2.12 -10.71
C LEU A 14 -11.95 -3.18 -11.20
N ALA A 15 -13.15 -2.74 -11.61
CA ALA A 15 -14.09 -3.59 -12.32
C ALA A 15 -13.35 -4.18 -13.54
N SER A 16 -13.40 -5.50 -13.65
CA SER A 16 -12.82 -6.28 -14.74
C SER A 16 -13.00 -5.56 -16.09
N ALA A 17 -11.87 -5.21 -16.72
CA ALA A 17 -11.83 -4.45 -17.96
C ALA A 17 -12.46 -5.25 -19.11
N ALA A 18 -13.74 -4.99 -19.38
CA ALA A 18 -14.43 -5.47 -20.57
C ALA A 18 -13.96 -4.66 -21.80
N ALA A 19 -13.56 -5.41 -22.82
CA ALA A 19 -12.89 -4.96 -24.03
C ALA A 19 -13.63 -3.91 -24.88
N ARG A 20 -12.85 -3.07 -25.59
CA ARG A 20 -13.14 -2.77 -27.01
C ARG A 20 -11.91 -2.29 -27.79
N ARG A 21 -11.75 -2.84 -28.99
CA ARG A 21 -10.65 -2.64 -29.96
C ARG A 21 -10.91 -1.43 -30.89
N ARG A 22 -9.84 -0.83 -31.43
CA ARG A 22 -9.59 -0.74 -32.90
C ARG A 22 -8.18 -0.19 -33.24
N GLY A 23 -7.47 -0.92 -34.10
CA GLY A 23 -6.63 -0.39 -35.19
C GLY A 23 -5.16 -0.09 -34.92
N PHE A 24 -4.25 -1.03 -35.23
CA PHE A 24 -3.28 -0.96 -36.34
C PHE A 24 -2.37 -2.21 -36.31
N LEU A 25 -2.08 -2.76 -37.48
CA LEU A 25 -1.32 -4.00 -37.67
C LEU A 25 0.19 -3.70 -37.65
N HIS A 26 0.92 -4.35 -36.73
CA HIS A 26 2.33 -4.73 -36.88
C HIS A 26 2.51 -6.12 -36.25
N SER A 27 3.25 -6.99 -36.94
CA SER A 27 3.53 -8.36 -36.51
C SER A 27 4.39 -8.37 -35.24
N ALA A 28 3.74 -8.53 -34.09
CA ALA A 28 4.28 -8.99 -32.83
C ALA A 28 3.21 -9.91 -32.22
N ALA A 29 3.60 -10.86 -31.37
CA ALA A 29 2.64 -11.72 -30.65
C ALA A 29 1.47 -10.88 -30.10
N PRO A 30 0.21 -11.36 -30.16
CA PRO A 30 -0.96 -10.52 -29.92
C PRO A 30 -0.78 -9.69 -28.65
N PRO A 31 -1.03 -8.36 -28.66
CA PRO A 31 -1.00 -7.57 -27.45
C PRO A 31 -2.02 -8.17 -26.48
N GLY A 32 -1.51 -8.87 -25.46
CA GLY A 32 -2.31 -9.69 -24.54
C GLY A 32 -1.85 -11.14 -24.40
N ALA A 33 -1.18 -11.75 -25.39
CA ALA A 33 -0.72 -13.14 -25.29
C ALA A 33 0.38 -13.31 -24.24
N ARG A 34 1.33 -12.35 -24.16
CA ARG A 34 2.34 -12.31 -23.09
C ARG A 34 1.72 -12.02 -21.73
N ALA A 35 0.78 -11.06 -21.64
CA ALA A 35 0.11 -10.73 -20.39
C ALA A 35 -0.71 -11.92 -19.87
N ALA A 36 -1.46 -12.59 -20.75
CA ALA A 36 -2.22 -13.79 -20.42
C ALA A 36 -1.31 -14.95 -20.01
N ALA A 37 -0.20 -15.21 -20.72
CA ALA A 37 0.76 -16.24 -20.34
C ALA A 37 1.43 -15.96 -18.98
N VAL A 38 1.77 -14.70 -18.70
CA VAL A 38 2.30 -14.28 -17.39
C VAL A 38 1.25 -14.47 -16.30
N HIS A 39 -0.01 -14.12 -16.56
CA HIS A 39 -1.11 -14.30 -15.61
C HIS A 39 -1.37 -15.79 -15.31
N VAL A 40 -1.34 -16.65 -16.33
CA VAL A 40 -1.47 -18.10 -16.18
C VAL A 40 -0.30 -18.73 -15.41
N LEU A 41 0.94 -18.29 -15.69
CA LEU A 41 2.12 -18.77 -14.95
C LEU A 41 2.15 -18.25 -13.50
N ALA A 42 1.56 -17.10 -13.25
CA ALA A 42 1.44 -16.51 -11.92
C ALA A 42 0.29 -17.11 -11.10
N ALA A 43 -0.76 -17.65 -11.73
CA ALA A 43 -1.92 -18.20 -11.04
C ALA A 43 -1.56 -19.32 -10.03
N ASN A 44 -0.51 -20.10 -10.30
CA ASN A 44 0.00 -21.14 -9.41
C ASN A 44 1.21 -20.71 -8.56
N ARG A 45 1.58 -19.43 -8.56
CA ARG A 45 2.76 -18.92 -7.84
C ARG A 45 2.34 -17.90 -6.80
N VAL A 46 3.07 -17.92 -5.69
CA VAL A 46 2.90 -16.96 -4.60
C VAL A 46 3.98 -15.89 -4.71
N VAL A 47 3.57 -14.62 -4.60
CA VAL A 47 4.46 -13.49 -4.35
C VAL A 47 4.52 -13.28 -2.84
N LEU A 48 5.66 -13.63 -2.24
CA LEU A 48 5.89 -13.47 -0.80
C LEU A 48 6.65 -12.17 -0.54
N GLY A 49 6.04 -11.26 0.20
CA GLY A 49 6.71 -10.09 0.75
C GLY A 49 7.16 -10.38 2.18
N CYS A 50 8.38 -9.98 2.51
CA CYS A 50 8.89 -9.99 3.88
C CYS A 50 9.48 -8.62 4.18
N GLY A 51 8.97 -7.96 5.22
CA GLY A 51 9.50 -6.67 5.61
C GLY A 51 8.45 -5.74 6.22
N LEU A 52 8.68 -4.45 6.05
CA LEU A 52 7.96 -3.40 6.75
C LEU A 52 6.62 -3.07 6.10
N VAL A 53 5.60 -2.97 6.94
CA VAL A 53 4.32 -2.30 6.67
C VAL A 53 4.15 -1.15 7.66
N THR A 54 3.63 -0.03 7.19
CA THR A 54 3.45 1.20 8.01
C THR A 54 2.07 1.78 7.80
N LEU A 55 1.73 2.73 8.67
CA LEU A 55 0.66 3.69 8.43
C LEU A 55 1.32 5.06 8.25
N ASP A 56 1.14 5.64 7.07
CA ASP A 56 1.74 6.90 6.67
C ASP A 56 0.77 8.05 6.98
N TYR A 57 1.26 9.03 7.75
CA TYR A 57 0.55 10.26 8.07
C TYR A 57 1.02 11.36 7.13
N LEU A 58 0.18 11.71 6.18
CA LEU A 58 0.46 12.69 5.14
C LEU A 58 -0.24 14.00 5.49
N ALA A 59 0.52 14.97 5.99
CA ALA A 59 0.03 16.31 6.30
C ALA A 59 0.45 17.29 5.21
N THR A 60 -0.52 18.03 4.66
CA THR A 60 -0.24 19.17 3.78
C THR A 60 0.15 20.39 4.60
N VAL A 61 1.13 21.13 4.10
CA VAL A 61 1.66 22.35 4.73
C VAL A 61 1.99 23.36 3.63
N ASP A 62 1.84 24.65 3.91
CA ASP A 62 2.10 25.71 2.93
C ASP A 62 3.59 25.79 2.56
N ALA A 63 4.46 25.48 3.52
CA ALA A 63 5.89 25.37 3.35
C ALA A 63 6.46 24.37 4.37
N TYR A 64 7.63 23.83 4.07
CA TYR A 64 8.35 22.98 5.00
C TYR A 64 8.78 23.78 6.24
N PRO A 65 8.57 23.28 7.47
CA PRO A 65 8.89 24.02 8.69
C PRO A 65 10.41 24.15 8.88
N ARG A 66 10.87 25.31 9.38
CA ARG A 66 12.24 25.43 9.89
C ARG A 66 12.30 24.82 11.30
N PRO A 67 13.50 24.55 11.84
CA PRO A 67 13.64 24.14 13.24
C PRO A 67 12.85 25.07 14.17
N ASP A 68 12.09 24.47 15.09
CA ASP A 68 11.24 25.14 16.10
C ASP A 68 10.04 25.95 15.57
N ASP A 69 9.79 26.00 14.25
CA ASP A 69 8.58 26.62 13.72
C ASP A 69 7.33 25.82 14.14
N LYS A 70 6.28 26.55 14.55
CA LYS A 70 4.95 25.98 14.75
C LYS A 70 4.04 26.41 13.60
N ILE A 71 3.93 25.55 12.60
CA ILE A 71 3.05 25.78 11.44
C ILE A 71 1.75 24.99 11.58
N ARG A 72 0.66 25.54 11.03
CA ARG A 72 -0.63 24.86 10.97
C ARG A 72 -0.64 23.94 9.75
N SER A 73 -0.90 22.65 9.96
CA SER A 73 -1.19 21.74 8.85
C SER A 73 -2.56 22.02 8.24
N GLY A 74 -2.68 21.79 6.93
CA GLY A 74 -3.93 21.81 6.19
C GLY A 74 -4.69 20.49 6.36
N GLU A 75 -4.84 19.76 5.27
CA GLU A 75 -5.39 18.41 5.26
C GLU A 75 -4.40 17.39 5.84
N LEU A 76 -4.91 16.47 6.64
CA LEU A 76 -4.22 15.27 7.11
C LEU A 76 -4.89 14.06 6.47
N GLN A 77 -4.11 13.28 5.73
CA GLN A 77 -4.51 11.99 5.18
C GLN A 77 -3.72 10.89 5.88
N ILE A 78 -4.40 9.78 6.17
CA ILE A 78 -3.82 8.57 6.74
C ILE A 78 -3.96 7.48 5.68
N SER A 79 -2.88 6.74 5.41
CA SER A 79 -2.86 5.69 4.39
C SER A 79 -1.87 4.59 4.78
N GLY A 80 -2.14 3.33 4.44
CA GLY A 80 -1.15 2.27 4.52
C GLY A 80 0.09 2.55 3.65
N GLY A 81 1.23 2.04 4.12
CA GLY A 81 2.54 2.25 3.52
C GLY A 81 3.53 1.12 3.78
N GLY A 82 4.81 1.46 3.74
CA GLY A 82 5.92 0.55 3.93
C GLY A 82 6.30 -0.20 2.65
N ASN A 83 7.59 -0.49 2.50
CA ASN A 83 8.13 -1.06 1.26
C ASN A 83 7.44 -2.39 0.87
N ALA A 84 7.22 -3.28 1.84
CA ALA A 84 6.56 -4.56 1.59
C ALA A 84 5.06 -4.38 1.33
N GLY A 85 4.39 -3.52 2.12
CA GLY A 85 2.97 -3.21 1.96
C GLY A 85 2.65 -2.64 0.58
N ASN A 86 3.41 -1.64 0.13
CA ASN A 86 3.23 -1.01 -1.17
C ASN A 86 3.48 -1.99 -2.34
N ALA A 87 4.56 -2.77 -2.27
CA ALA A 87 4.91 -3.73 -3.32
C ALA A 87 3.85 -4.83 -3.46
N LEU A 88 3.40 -5.41 -2.33
CA LEU A 88 2.37 -6.45 -2.34
C LEU A 88 1.01 -5.89 -2.75
N THR A 89 0.66 -4.67 -2.35
CA THR A 89 -0.58 -4.02 -2.79
C THR A 89 -0.60 -3.84 -4.31
N GLY A 90 0.52 -3.42 -4.91
CA GLY A 90 0.66 -3.36 -6.35
C GLY A 90 0.51 -4.73 -7.01
N ALA A 91 1.16 -5.76 -6.46
CA ALA A 91 1.07 -7.13 -6.97
C ALA A 91 -0.36 -7.71 -6.87
N ALA A 92 -1.05 -7.49 -5.76
CA ALA A 92 -2.43 -7.95 -5.56
C ALA A 92 -3.40 -7.28 -6.55
N ARG A 93 -3.23 -5.98 -6.83
CA ARG A 93 -4.01 -5.25 -7.85
C ARG A 93 -3.78 -5.77 -9.27
N LEU A 94 -2.64 -6.39 -9.55
CA LEU A 94 -2.36 -7.06 -10.82
C LEU A 94 -2.97 -8.48 -10.88
N GLY A 95 -3.71 -8.90 -9.86
CA GLY A 95 -4.35 -10.20 -9.74
C GLY A 95 -3.39 -11.32 -9.33
N LEU A 96 -2.25 -10.99 -8.73
CA LEU A 96 -1.28 -11.99 -8.26
C LEU A 96 -1.66 -12.49 -6.85
N ASN A 97 -1.35 -13.76 -6.58
CA ASN A 97 -1.51 -14.33 -5.24
C ASN A 97 -0.39 -13.83 -4.32
N THR A 98 -0.73 -12.98 -3.35
CA THR A 98 0.24 -12.29 -2.49
C THR A 98 0.13 -12.74 -1.04
N ARG A 99 1.28 -12.89 -0.39
CA ARG A 99 1.38 -13.22 1.05
C ARG A 99 2.40 -12.32 1.73
N LEU A 100 2.14 -11.98 2.98
CA LEU A 100 3.01 -11.12 3.78
C LEU A 100 3.51 -11.83 5.03
N ILE A 101 4.83 -11.75 5.25
CA ILE A 101 5.47 -11.99 6.54
C ILE A 101 5.89 -10.63 7.10
N SER A 102 5.31 -10.25 8.22
CA SER A 102 5.64 -9.01 8.91
C SER A 102 5.30 -9.10 10.40
N LYS A 103 5.60 -8.04 11.14
CA LYS A 103 5.23 -7.88 12.54
C LYS A 103 4.62 -6.49 12.72
N VAL A 104 3.47 -6.42 13.38
CA VAL A 104 2.81 -5.17 13.73
C VAL A 104 2.60 -5.08 15.25
N ALA A 105 2.35 -3.88 15.75
CA ALA A 105 1.90 -3.69 17.14
C ALA A 105 0.46 -4.22 17.31
N ASN A 106 0.13 -4.74 18.49
CA ASN A 106 -1.24 -5.09 18.85
C ASN A 106 -1.97 -3.84 19.38
N ASP A 107 -2.20 -2.86 18.50
CA ASP A 107 -2.92 -1.63 18.78
C ASP A 107 -3.80 -1.21 17.60
N GLU A 108 -4.53 -0.10 17.74
CA GLU A 108 -5.47 0.40 16.72
C GLU A 108 -4.79 0.61 15.36
N ILE A 109 -3.57 1.15 15.35
CA ILE A 109 -2.79 1.39 14.13
C ILE A 109 -2.41 0.06 13.47
N GLY A 110 -1.92 -0.92 14.25
CA GLY A 110 -1.62 -2.25 13.74
C GLY A 110 -2.87 -2.93 13.16
N GLY A 111 -4.00 -2.80 13.84
CA GLY A 111 -5.31 -3.28 13.36
C GLY A 111 -5.71 -2.64 12.04
N THR A 112 -5.57 -1.31 11.90
CA THR A 112 -5.84 -0.58 10.67
C THR A 112 -4.98 -1.08 9.50
N VAL A 113 -3.67 -1.25 9.72
CA VAL A 113 -2.76 -1.75 8.68
C VAL A 113 -3.15 -3.17 8.23
N ILE A 114 -3.48 -4.06 9.17
CA ILE A 114 -3.93 -5.43 8.85
C ILE A 114 -5.22 -5.40 8.02
N LEU A 115 -6.18 -4.55 8.39
CA LEU A 115 -7.45 -4.42 7.69
C LEU A 115 -7.24 -3.94 6.24
N GLU A 116 -6.46 -2.88 6.03
CA GLU A 116 -6.19 -2.36 4.68
C GLU A 116 -5.49 -3.39 3.78
N LEU A 117 -4.54 -4.15 4.32
CA LEU A 117 -3.84 -5.21 3.58
C LEU A 117 -4.80 -6.35 3.19
N LYS A 118 -5.71 -6.74 4.09
CA LYS A 118 -6.76 -7.74 3.80
C LYS A 118 -7.71 -7.24 2.70
N GLU A 119 -8.14 -5.98 2.79
CA GLU A 119 -8.99 -5.35 1.77
C GLU A 119 -8.30 -5.26 0.41
N ALA A 120 -6.97 -5.10 0.38
CA ALA A 120 -6.17 -5.16 -0.83
C ALA A 120 -6.01 -6.58 -1.42
N GLY A 121 -6.53 -7.62 -0.75
CA GLY A 121 -6.45 -9.01 -1.19
C GLY A 121 -5.12 -9.70 -0.85
N ILE A 122 -4.37 -9.17 0.13
CA ILE A 122 -3.10 -9.74 0.59
C ILE A 122 -3.37 -10.72 1.74
N ASP A 123 -2.80 -11.92 1.67
CA ASP A 123 -2.84 -12.87 2.77
C ASP A 123 -1.88 -12.44 3.89
N VAL A 124 -2.45 -12.17 5.05
CA VAL A 124 -1.77 -11.71 6.26
C VAL A 124 -1.72 -12.78 7.36
N SER A 125 -2.01 -14.04 7.04
CA SER A 125 -1.99 -15.15 8.02
C SER A 125 -0.63 -15.37 8.69
N HIS A 126 0.44 -14.84 8.11
CA HIS A 126 1.81 -14.90 8.64
C HIS A 126 2.30 -13.56 9.23
N VAL A 127 1.40 -12.60 9.46
CA VAL A 127 1.70 -11.37 10.20
C VAL A 127 1.52 -11.64 11.70
N ILE A 128 2.52 -11.26 12.49
CA ILE A 128 2.48 -11.41 13.95
C ILE A 128 2.12 -10.09 14.59
N GLU A 129 1.11 -10.10 15.44
CA GLU A 129 0.76 -8.97 16.31
C GLU A 129 1.52 -9.09 17.63
N ASN A 130 2.28 -8.06 18.01
CA ASN A 130 3.10 -8.07 19.22
C ASN A 130 2.52 -7.11 20.28
N PRO A 131 2.10 -7.60 21.46
CA PRO A 131 1.53 -6.77 22.53
C PRO A 131 2.54 -5.89 23.26
N ASN A 132 3.85 -6.18 23.12
CA ASN A 132 4.93 -5.43 23.75
C ASN A 132 5.64 -4.47 22.79
N MET A 133 5.03 -4.22 21.63
CA MET A 133 5.55 -3.28 20.63
C MET A 133 4.65 -2.06 20.55
N TYR A 134 5.27 -0.88 20.48
CA TYR A 134 4.59 0.38 20.22
C TYR A 134 4.96 0.90 18.84
N ASN A 135 4.02 1.58 18.20
CA ASN A 135 4.31 2.35 17.01
C ASN A 135 5.23 3.52 17.36
N HIS A 136 6.22 3.78 16.50
CA HIS A 136 7.12 4.92 16.65
C HIS A 136 7.15 5.70 15.35
N VAL A 137 7.05 7.02 15.48
CA VAL A 137 7.34 7.94 14.38
C VAL A 137 8.80 8.32 14.49
N ARG A 138 9.61 7.92 13.50
CA ARG A 138 11.03 8.26 13.48
C ARG A 138 11.21 9.61 12.80
N LEU A 139 11.67 10.58 13.58
CA LEU A 139 12.16 11.85 13.06
C LEU A 139 13.66 11.72 12.72
N PRO A 140 14.20 12.50 11.77
CA PRO A 140 15.63 12.56 11.51
C PRO A 140 16.42 12.83 12.80
N SER A 141 17.41 11.98 13.08
CA SER A 141 18.12 11.97 14.37
C SER A 141 19.18 13.06 14.52
N ASN A 142 19.49 13.81 13.46
CA ASN A 142 20.58 14.78 13.41
C ASN A 142 20.11 16.24 13.56
N GLY A 143 18.83 16.49 13.86
CA GLY A 143 18.28 17.86 13.90
C GLY A 143 18.43 18.62 12.58
N SER A 144 18.88 17.93 11.52
CA SER A 144 18.97 18.43 10.17
C SER A 144 17.71 17.97 9.47
N TRP A 145 16.95 18.94 9.03
CA TRP A 145 15.86 18.76 8.09
C TRP A 145 16.34 19.21 6.71
#